data_AF-A0A950L3A7-F1
#
_entry.id   AF-A0A950L3A7-F1
#
_cell.length_a   1.000
_cell.length_b   1.000
_cell.length_c   1.000
_cell.angle_alpha   90.00
_cell.angle_beta   90.00
_cell.angle_gamma   90.00
#
_symmetry.space_group_name_H-M   'P 1'
#
loop_
_entity.id
_entity.type
_entity.pdbx_description
1 polymer ?
#
loop_
_entity_poly.entity_id
_entity_poly.type
_entity_poly.pdbx_seq_one_letter_code
_entity_poly.pdbx_strand_id
1 'polypeptide(L)'
;MVRFFVALILSAFAVVTSQAQVASSSPTSQVASSSPTSSSSTTPPTSPSISTSATRFELLRKAFEQLSTEQQERILQNLHRWQELSQDEKEVLRQRERVQRQKLEASINEAYQKSGLQLNDEQRAQFHKRYLQERRRLEEQLAHEIQEKRQAGNAAIIEMLKKEFTNPKPPSATAVAH
;
A
#
# COMPACT_ATOMS: atom_id res chain seq x y z
N MET A 1 -6.27 -5.18 16.09
CA MET A 1 -6.44 -4.16 15.02
C MET A 1 -5.19 -3.31 14.73
N VAL A 2 -4.09 -3.39 15.48
CA VAL A 2 -2.91 -2.50 15.34
C VAL A 2 -2.06 -2.73 14.05
N ARG A 3 -2.39 -3.68 13.16
CA ARG A 3 -1.65 -3.87 11.88
C ARG A 3 -2.05 -2.87 10.78
N PHE A 4 -3.25 -2.28 10.85
CA PHE A 4 -3.72 -1.29 9.89
C PHE A 4 -2.94 0.04 9.91
N PHE A 5 -2.45 0.47 11.08
CA PHE A 5 -1.82 1.78 11.25
C PHE A 5 -0.49 1.96 10.50
N VAL A 6 0.25 0.87 10.21
CA VAL A 6 1.52 0.96 9.46
C VAL A 6 1.28 1.04 7.95
N ALA A 7 0.22 0.40 7.44
CA ALA A 7 -0.09 0.40 6.02
C ALA A 7 -0.54 1.77 5.50
N LEU A 8 -1.12 2.61 6.37
CA LEU A 8 -1.70 3.88 5.92
C LEU A 8 -0.70 5.01 5.76
N ILE A 9 0.35 5.05 6.59
CA ILE A 9 1.38 6.11 6.55
C ILE A 9 2.14 6.10 5.21
N LEU A 10 2.18 4.95 4.52
CA LEU A 10 2.77 4.80 3.18
C LEU A 10 1.74 4.89 2.02
N SER A 11 0.44 4.95 2.30
CA SER A 11 -0.62 4.95 1.26
C SER A 11 -1.10 6.34 0.82
N ALA A 12 -0.36 7.39 1.19
CA ALA A 12 -0.66 8.79 0.84
C ALA A 12 -0.09 9.24 -0.53
N PHE A 13 0.71 8.41 -1.20
CA PHE A 13 1.18 8.65 -2.56
C PHE A 13 0.55 7.66 -3.56
N ALA A 14 0.22 8.16 -4.74
CA ALA A 14 -0.34 7.44 -5.89
C ALA A 14 -1.74 6.80 -5.71
N VAL A 15 -2.78 7.63 -5.75
CA VAL A 15 -4.05 7.26 -6.40
C VAL A 15 -4.44 8.35 -7.40
N VAL A 16 -3.97 8.20 -8.64
CA VAL A 16 -4.75 8.61 -9.82
C VAL A 16 -4.99 7.32 -10.59
N THR A 17 -6.27 7.05 -10.83
CA THR A 17 -6.76 5.82 -11.45
C THR A 17 -6.63 5.86 -12.95
N SER A 18 -6.30 4.72 -13.57
CA SER A 18 -6.81 4.37 -14.90
C SER A 18 -6.99 2.86 -14.97
N GLN A 19 -8.19 2.43 -15.39
CA GLN A 19 -8.58 1.03 -15.51
C GLN A 19 -8.22 0.50 -16.89
N ALA A 20 -7.99 -0.82 -16.96
CA ALA A 20 -8.32 -1.61 -18.15
C ALA A 20 -8.69 -3.04 -17.73
N GLN A 21 -9.92 -3.46 -18.05
CA GLN A 21 -10.24 -4.86 -18.37
C GLN A 21 -9.53 -5.21 -19.70
N VAL A 22 -9.34 -6.45 -20.16
CA VAL A 22 -9.99 -7.76 -19.93
C VAL A 22 -8.85 -8.84 -19.80
N ALA A 23 -9.02 -10.17 -19.82
CA ALA A 23 -10.09 -11.07 -20.23
C ALA A 23 -10.20 -12.32 -19.33
N SER A 24 -11.02 -13.29 -19.75
CA SER A 24 -11.30 -14.57 -19.10
C SER A 24 -10.67 -15.78 -19.83
N SER A 25 -10.25 -16.81 -19.09
CA SER A 25 -10.28 -18.20 -19.60
C SER A 25 -10.18 -19.22 -18.46
N SER A 26 -11.19 -20.08 -18.32
CA SER A 26 -11.09 -21.36 -17.61
C SER A 26 -10.48 -22.42 -18.54
N PRO A 27 -9.97 -23.54 -18.01
CA PRO A 27 -10.76 -24.76 -18.21
C PRO A 27 -10.81 -25.73 -17.02
N THR A 28 -11.84 -26.57 -17.05
CA THR A 28 -12.15 -27.67 -16.14
C THR A 28 -11.18 -28.85 -16.27
N SER A 29 -10.94 -29.57 -15.17
CA SER A 29 -10.73 -31.03 -15.20
C SER A 29 -11.19 -31.66 -13.89
N GLN A 30 -11.79 -32.85 -14.00
CA GLN A 30 -12.46 -33.59 -12.91
C GLN A 30 -11.58 -34.75 -12.39
N VAL A 31 -12.17 -35.49 -11.43
CA VAL A 31 -11.88 -36.89 -11.05
C VAL A 31 -10.75 -37.10 -10.03
N ALA A 32 -11.14 -37.38 -8.78
CA ALA A 32 -11.04 -38.73 -8.21
C ALA A 32 -11.70 -38.79 -6.82
N SER A 33 -12.50 -39.83 -6.57
CA SER A 33 -13.20 -40.08 -5.32
C SER A 33 -12.51 -41.18 -4.50
N SER A 34 -12.20 -40.94 -3.23
CA SER A 34 -12.06 -41.99 -2.21
C SER A 34 -12.05 -41.42 -0.79
N SER A 35 -13.08 -41.75 0.00
CA SER A 35 -13.01 -41.69 1.46
C SER A 35 -12.20 -42.89 1.99
N PRO A 36 -11.62 -42.80 3.20
CA PRO A 36 -12.31 -43.45 4.31
C PRO A 36 -12.33 -42.66 5.63
N THR A 37 -13.22 -43.08 6.51
CA THR A 37 -13.45 -42.62 7.88
C THR A 37 -12.27 -42.83 8.83
N SER A 38 -12.03 -41.86 9.72
CA SER A 38 -11.46 -42.09 11.05
C SER A 38 -12.00 -41.08 12.06
N SER A 39 -12.51 -41.58 13.18
CA SER A 39 -13.09 -40.77 14.25
C SER A 39 -12.01 -40.35 15.26
N SER A 40 -11.93 -39.07 15.61
CA SER A 40 -11.29 -38.65 16.85
C SER A 40 -11.88 -37.34 17.36
N SER A 41 -12.61 -37.44 18.47
CA SER A 41 -12.98 -36.30 19.30
C SER A 41 -11.72 -35.69 19.93
N THR A 42 -11.41 -34.43 19.65
CA THR A 42 -10.48 -33.66 20.47
C THR A 42 -10.97 -32.22 20.57
N THR A 43 -11.29 -31.82 21.79
CA THR A 43 -11.61 -30.44 22.15
C THR A 43 -10.45 -29.52 21.79
N PRO A 44 -10.70 -28.30 21.26
CA PRO A 44 -9.61 -27.36 21.02
C PRO A 44 -9.02 -26.92 22.36
N PRO A 45 -7.70 -27.08 22.60
CA PRO A 45 -7.07 -26.53 23.79
C PRO A 45 -7.04 -25.01 23.70
N THR A 46 -7.77 -24.35 24.60
CA THR A 46 -7.77 -22.90 24.80
C THR A 46 -6.34 -22.40 25.05
N SER A 47 -5.69 -21.87 24.01
CA SER A 47 -4.33 -21.35 24.09
C SER A 47 -4.33 -19.86 24.52
N PRO A 48 -3.54 -19.46 25.53
CA PRO A 48 -3.62 -18.11 26.11
C PRO A 48 -2.87 -17.07 25.27
N SER A 49 -3.58 -16.33 24.43
CA SER A 49 -3.00 -15.37 23.47
C SER A 49 -3.00 -13.90 23.96
N ILE A 50 -2.56 -13.63 25.19
CA ILE A 50 -2.61 -12.28 25.79
C ILE A 50 -1.22 -11.58 25.78
N SER A 51 -0.13 -12.29 26.07
CA SER A 51 1.20 -11.69 26.32
C SER A 51 1.90 -11.04 25.12
N THR A 52 1.53 -11.34 23.88
CA THR A 52 2.12 -10.70 22.68
C THR A 52 1.56 -9.29 22.39
N SER A 53 0.52 -8.87 23.12
CA SER A 53 -0.08 -7.54 22.95
C SER A 53 0.70 -6.43 23.66
N ALA A 54 1.11 -6.68 24.91
CA ALA A 54 1.84 -5.74 25.75
C ALA A 54 3.23 -5.39 25.18
N THR A 55 4.05 -6.40 24.86
CA THR A 55 5.39 -6.22 24.28
C THR A 55 5.35 -5.45 22.96
N ARG A 56 4.31 -5.67 22.15
CA ARG A 56 4.09 -4.91 20.92
C ARG A 56 3.73 -3.44 21.17
N PHE A 57 2.93 -3.16 22.20
CA PHE A 57 2.57 -1.79 22.56
C PHE A 57 3.78 -1.01 23.08
N GLU A 58 4.65 -1.62 23.88
CA GLU A 58 5.92 -1.02 24.32
C GLU A 58 6.86 -0.67 23.16
N LEU A 59 6.98 -1.56 22.17
CA LEU A 59 7.78 -1.29 20.96
C LEU A 59 7.20 -0.13 20.14
N LEU A 60 5.87 -0.05 20.01
CA LEU A 60 5.19 1.07 19.35
C LEU A 60 5.38 2.39 20.10
N ARG A 61 5.32 2.35 21.44
CA ARG A 61 5.56 3.51 22.29
C ARG A 61 6.99 4.03 22.13
N LYS A 62 8.00 3.16 22.23
CA LYS A 62 9.41 3.52 22.00
C LYS A 62 9.65 4.07 20.60
N ALA A 63 9.01 3.49 19.58
CA ALA A 63 9.11 3.99 18.21
C ALA A 63 8.46 5.37 18.05
N PHE A 64 7.31 5.62 18.70
CA PHE A 64 6.63 6.93 18.68
C PHE A 64 7.43 8.01 19.42
N GLU A 65 8.01 7.67 20.58
CA GLU A 65 8.90 8.54 21.36
C GLU A 65 10.20 8.92 20.61
N GLN A 66 10.58 8.16 19.57
CA GLN A 66 11.73 8.45 18.68
C GLN A 66 11.39 9.32 17.45
N LEU A 67 10.11 9.60 17.19
CA LEU A 67 9.68 10.45 16.06
C LEU A 67 9.84 11.94 16.39
N SER A 68 9.94 12.77 15.36
CA SER A 68 9.89 14.23 15.54
C SER A 68 8.50 14.68 16.02
N THR A 69 8.42 15.85 16.66
CA THR A 69 7.15 16.42 17.15
C THR A 69 6.12 16.60 16.02
N GLU A 70 6.54 17.05 14.83
CA GLU A 70 5.68 17.13 13.64
C GLU A 70 5.15 15.74 13.21
N GLN A 71 6.00 14.71 13.22
CA GLN A 71 5.59 13.34 12.88
C GLN A 71 4.60 12.77 13.91
N GLN A 72 4.84 13.03 15.20
CA GLN A 72 3.92 12.66 16.29
C GLN A 72 2.55 13.34 16.10
N GLU A 73 2.52 14.65 15.82
CA GLU A 73 1.28 15.38 15.58
C GLU A 73 0.53 14.81 14.37
N ARG A 74 1.21 14.56 13.25
CA ARG A 74 0.59 13.97 12.05
C ARG A 74 0.04 12.57 12.30
N ILE A 75 0.62 11.79 13.21
CA ILE A 75 0.05 10.49 13.64
C ILE A 75 -1.20 10.70 14.47
N LEU A 76 -1.22 11.66 15.41
CA LEU A 76 -2.39 11.99 16.22
C LEU A 76 -3.56 12.52 15.38
N GLN A 77 -3.30 13.44 14.45
CA GLN A 77 -4.30 13.96 13.49
C GLN A 77 -4.89 12.83 12.63
N ASN A 78 -4.04 11.92 12.11
CA ASN A 78 -4.54 10.75 11.40
C ASN A 78 -5.39 9.87 12.33
N LEU A 79 -4.92 9.54 13.53
CA LEU A 79 -5.66 8.72 14.49
C LEU A 79 -7.04 9.30 14.84
N HIS A 80 -7.16 10.62 14.98
CA HIS A 80 -8.44 11.31 15.15
C HIS A 80 -9.36 11.04 13.95
N ARG A 81 -8.89 11.32 12.73
CA ARG A 81 -9.62 11.03 11.49
C ARG A 81 -10.07 9.57 11.38
N TRP A 82 -9.24 8.62 11.85
CA TRP A 82 -9.59 7.19 11.89
C TRP A 82 -10.71 6.85 12.87
N GLN A 83 -10.82 7.58 13.98
CA GLN A 83 -11.94 7.41 14.91
C GLN A 83 -13.22 7.91 14.27
N GLU A 84 -13.16 9.08 13.61
CA GLU A 84 -14.30 9.76 12.94
C GLU A 84 -14.86 9.01 11.71
N LEU A 85 -14.05 8.24 10.97
CA LEU A 85 -14.54 7.48 9.81
C LEU A 85 -15.75 6.59 10.14
N SER A 86 -16.73 6.53 9.24
CA SER A 86 -17.88 5.63 9.35
C SER A 86 -17.49 4.15 9.26
N GLN A 87 -18.40 3.24 9.64
CA GLN A 87 -18.17 1.79 9.53
C GLN A 87 -18.03 1.33 8.08
N ASP A 88 -18.76 1.96 7.15
CA ASP A 88 -18.73 1.63 5.73
C ASP A 88 -17.40 2.05 5.09
N GLU A 89 -16.91 3.27 5.37
CA GLU A 89 -15.57 3.70 4.97
C GLU A 89 -14.49 2.78 5.57
N LYS A 90 -14.65 2.39 6.83
CA LYS A 90 -13.77 1.41 7.49
C LYS A 90 -13.83 0.02 6.84
N GLU A 91 -14.94 -0.43 6.27
CA GLU A 91 -14.99 -1.68 5.48
C GLU A 91 -14.35 -1.51 4.11
N VAL A 92 -14.60 -0.42 3.37
CA VAL A 92 -13.94 -0.13 2.08
C VAL A 92 -12.41 -0.13 2.23
N LEU A 93 -11.89 0.50 3.29
CA LEU A 93 -10.46 0.54 3.57
C LEU A 93 -9.92 -0.85 3.98
N ARG A 94 -10.70 -1.67 4.70
CA ARG A 94 -10.37 -3.08 4.98
C ARG A 94 -10.36 -3.95 3.72
N GLN A 95 -11.31 -3.77 2.81
CA GLN A 95 -11.33 -4.47 1.51
C GLN A 95 -10.11 -4.10 0.66
N ARG A 96 -9.76 -2.81 0.60
CA ARG A 96 -8.55 -2.33 -0.07
C ARG A 96 -7.28 -2.93 0.54
N GLU A 97 -7.18 -3.00 1.88
CA GLU A 97 -6.05 -3.65 2.56
C GLU A 97 -5.94 -5.15 2.21
N ARG A 98 -7.07 -5.89 2.22
CA ARG A 98 -7.11 -7.31 1.81
C ARG A 98 -6.56 -7.52 0.40
N VAL A 99 -7.01 -6.71 -0.57
CA VAL A 99 -6.55 -6.79 -1.97
C VAL A 99 -5.06 -6.45 -2.10
N GLN A 100 -4.59 -5.39 -1.41
CA GLN A 100 -3.17 -5.02 -1.43
C GLN A 100 -2.30 -6.11 -0.79
N ARG A 101 -2.76 -6.72 0.30
CA ARG A 101 -2.07 -7.85 0.93
C ARG A 101 -2.00 -9.06 0.01
N GLN A 102 -3.09 -9.42 -0.66
CA GLN A 102 -3.10 -10.52 -1.64
C GLN A 102 -2.10 -10.26 -2.79
N LYS A 103 -2.07 -9.05 -3.34
CA LYS A 103 -1.08 -8.65 -4.37
C LYS A 103 0.36 -8.75 -3.86
N LEU A 104 0.60 -8.35 -2.62
CA LEU A 104 1.92 -8.43 -2.00
C LEU A 104 2.38 -9.89 -1.86
N GLU A 105 1.56 -10.74 -1.23
CA GLU A 105 1.84 -12.18 -1.06
C GLU A 105 2.05 -12.88 -2.42
N ALA A 106 1.23 -12.54 -3.44
CA ALA A 106 1.42 -13.02 -4.80
C ALA A 106 2.78 -12.61 -5.39
N SER A 107 3.20 -11.35 -5.24
CA SER A 107 4.51 -10.89 -5.73
C SER A 107 5.71 -11.50 -5.01
N ILE A 108 5.57 -11.83 -3.72
CA ILE A 108 6.59 -12.56 -2.95
C ILE A 108 6.71 -14.00 -3.48
N ASN A 109 5.57 -14.67 -3.70
CA ASN A 109 5.54 -16.02 -4.27
C ASN A 109 6.10 -16.06 -5.69
N GLU A 110 5.79 -15.06 -6.52
CA GLU A 110 6.34 -14.89 -7.87
C GLU A 110 7.86 -14.68 -7.83
N ALA A 111 8.36 -13.80 -6.95
CA ALA A 111 9.80 -13.58 -6.77
C ALA A 111 10.51 -14.85 -6.25
N TYR A 112 9.88 -15.60 -5.35
CA TYR A 112 10.37 -16.88 -4.87
C TYR A 112 10.47 -17.92 -6.00
N GLN A 113 9.40 -18.10 -6.79
CA GLN A 113 9.39 -19.00 -7.95
C GLN A 113 10.47 -18.61 -8.97
N LYS A 114 10.57 -17.32 -9.31
CA LYS A 114 11.58 -16.78 -10.24
C LYS A 114 13.02 -16.91 -9.74
N SER A 115 13.23 -16.99 -8.42
CA SER A 115 14.57 -17.20 -7.85
C SER A 115 15.11 -18.62 -8.06
N GLY A 116 14.25 -19.60 -8.35
CA GLY A 116 14.63 -21.02 -8.45
C GLY A 116 15.11 -21.66 -7.13
N LEU A 117 15.08 -20.93 -6.02
CA LEU A 117 15.59 -21.40 -4.72
C LEU A 117 14.66 -22.44 -4.10
N GLN A 118 15.23 -23.56 -3.68
CA GLN A 118 14.54 -24.54 -2.83
C GLN A 118 14.88 -24.22 -1.37
N LEU A 119 13.93 -23.59 -0.67
CA LEU A 119 14.09 -23.13 0.72
C LEU A 119 13.10 -23.85 1.63
N ASN A 120 13.58 -24.24 2.82
CA ASN A 120 12.72 -24.71 3.90
C ASN A 120 11.85 -23.56 4.47
N ASP A 121 10.90 -23.88 5.35
CA ASP A 121 9.91 -22.88 5.82
C ASP A 121 10.54 -21.70 6.57
N GLU A 122 11.59 -21.94 7.37
CA GLU A 122 12.30 -20.88 8.09
C GLU A 122 13.08 -19.97 7.13
N GLN A 123 13.83 -20.55 6.19
CA GLN A 123 14.52 -19.82 5.13
C GLN A 123 13.54 -19.05 4.24
N ARG A 124 12.36 -19.60 3.98
CA ARG A 124 11.30 -18.94 3.20
C ARG A 124 10.69 -17.75 3.97
N ALA A 125 10.54 -17.86 5.28
CA ALA A 125 10.16 -16.73 6.13
C ALA A 125 11.24 -15.64 6.17
N GLN A 126 12.53 -16.01 6.19
CA GLN A 126 13.65 -15.06 6.08
C GLN A 126 13.68 -14.39 4.69
N PHE A 127 13.49 -15.14 3.61
CA PHE A 127 13.37 -14.63 2.24
C PHE A 127 12.23 -13.61 2.14
N HIS A 128 11.03 -13.95 2.63
CA HIS A 128 9.87 -13.05 2.65
C HIS A 128 10.22 -11.74 3.40
N LYS A 129 10.80 -11.83 4.60
CA LYS A 129 11.22 -10.64 5.37
C LYS A 129 12.22 -9.77 4.61
N ARG A 130 13.21 -10.35 3.95
CA ARG A 130 14.25 -9.62 3.18
C ARG A 130 13.70 -9.03 1.89
N TYR A 131 12.90 -9.78 1.13
CA TYR A 131 12.24 -9.28 -0.08
C TYR A 131 11.38 -8.04 0.23
N LEU A 132 10.60 -8.06 1.31
CA LEU A 132 9.81 -6.88 1.72
C LEU A 132 10.67 -5.68 2.13
N GLN A 133 11.84 -5.92 2.74
CA GLN A 133 12.76 -4.85 3.13
C GLN A 133 13.36 -4.17 1.90
N GLU A 134 13.93 -4.94 0.97
CA GLU A 134 14.56 -4.38 -0.24
C GLU A 134 13.52 -3.77 -1.18
N ARG A 135 12.33 -4.38 -1.30
CA ARG A 135 11.21 -3.81 -2.06
C ARG A 135 10.80 -2.44 -1.52
N ARG A 136 10.67 -2.28 -0.20
CA ARG A 136 10.36 -0.97 0.40
C ARG A 136 11.43 0.07 0.06
N ARG A 137 12.71 -0.31 0.18
CA ARG A 137 13.83 0.58 -0.15
C ARG A 137 13.78 1.06 -1.61
N LEU A 138 13.46 0.17 -2.55
CA LEU A 138 13.27 0.51 -3.97
C LEU A 138 12.05 1.41 -4.19
N GLU A 139 10.91 1.12 -3.54
CA GLU A 139 9.69 1.94 -3.63
C GLU A 139 9.90 3.35 -3.04
N GLU A 140 10.66 3.50 -1.94
CA GLU A 140 11.04 4.79 -1.36
C GLU A 140 11.95 5.62 -2.30
N GLN A 141 12.95 4.99 -2.91
CA GLN A 141 13.83 5.64 -3.91
C GLN A 141 13.05 6.11 -5.14
N LEU A 142 12.19 5.24 -5.68
CA LEU A 142 11.35 5.54 -6.84
C LEU A 142 10.34 6.66 -6.55
N ALA A 143 9.77 6.69 -5.34
CA ALA A 143 8.87 7.77 -4.91
C ALA A 143 9.58 9.13 -4.86
N HIS A 144 10.83 9.17 -4.37
CA HIS A 144 11.65 10.39 -4.36
C HIS A 144 11.91 10.91 -5.78
N GLU A 145 12.44 10.05 -6.66
CA GLU A 145 12.78 10.42 -8.04
C GLU A 145 11.55 10.91 -8.84
N ILE A 146 10.40 10.25 -8.68
CA ILE A 146 9.14 10.69 -9.32
C ILE A 146 8.67 12.03 -8.75
N GLN A 147 8.83 12.27 -7.44
CA GLN A 147 8.43 13.53 -6.81
C GLN A 147 9.33 14.69 -7.26
N GLU A 148 10.64 14.49 -7.39
CA GLU A 148 11.58 15.48 -7.94
C GLU A 148 11.24 15.81 -9.39
N LYS A 149 11.06 14.79 -10.25
CA LYS A 149 10.67 14.98 -11.67
C LYS A 149 9.34 15.71 -11.79
N ARG A 150 8.37 15.41 -10.91
CA ARG A 150 7.08 16.11 -10.84
C ARG A 150 7.25 17.57 -10.43
N GLN A 151 8.08 17.87 -9.43
CA GLN A 151 8.34 19.24 -9.00
C GLN A 151 9.01 20.06 -10.10
N ALA A 152 10.03 19.51 -10.78
CA ALA A 152 10.69 20.16 -11.91
C ALA A 152 9.71 20.41 -13.08
N GLY A 153 8.89 19.41 -13.44
CA GLY A 153 7.85 19.55 -14.46
C GLY A 153 6.80 20.61 -14.10
N ASN A 154 6.32 20.61 -12.86
CA ASN A 154 5.38 21.62 -12.36
C ASN A 154 5.97 23.03 -12.39
N ALA A 155 7.25 23.20 -12.04
CA ALA A 155 7.94 24.50 -12.12
C ALA A 155 8.03 25.01 -13.57
N ALA A 156 8.38 24.13 -14.52
CA ALA A 156 8.41 24.47 -15.94
C ALA A 156 7.03 24.86 -16.49
N ILE A 157 5.96 24.15 -16.09
CA ILE A 157 4.58 24.51 -16.42
C ILE A 157 4.23 25.90 -15.86
N ILE A 158 4.58 26.20 -14.61
CA ILE A 158 4.34 27.51 -13.99
C ILE A 158 5.09 28.61 -14.75
N GLU A 159 6.34 28.40 -15.18
CA GLU A 159 7.05 29.39 -16.00
C GLU A 159 6.40 29.63 -17.37
N MET A 160 5.96 28.55 -18.04
CA MET A 160 5.26 28.63 -19.32
C MET A 160 3.97 29.45 -19.18
N LEU A 161 3.13 29.12 -18.19
CA LEU A 161 1.91 29.86 -17.87
C LEU A 161 2.22 31.32 -17.52
N LYS A 162 3.26 31.61 -16.72
CA LYS A 162 3.65 32.99 -16.44
C LYS A 162 4.03 33.76 -17.72
N LYS A 163 4.71 33.14 -18.69
CA LYS A 163 5.01 33.78 -19.99
C LYS A 163 3.73 34.02 -20.81
N GLU A 164 2.85 33.03 -20.91
CA GLU A 164 1.57 33.14 -21.65
C GLU A 164 0.66 34.23 -21.08
N PHE A 165 0.51 34.31 -19.76
CA PHE A 165 -0.41 35.25 -19.10
C PHE A 165 0.19 36.63 -18.78
N THR A 166 1.52 36.82 -18.86
CA THR A 166 2.17 38.14 -18.69
C THR A 166 2.27 38.92 -20.01
N ASN A 167 2.24 38.26 -21.16
CA ASN A 167 2.13 38.89 -22.48
C ASN A 167 0.68 38.78 -22.99
N PRO A 168 -0.25 39.65 -22.57
CA PRO A 168 -1.55 39.74 -23.24
C PRO A 168 -1.30 40.15 -24.68
N LYS A 169 -1.52 39.23 -25.63
CA LYS A 169 -1.62 39.56 -27.05
C LYS A 169 -2.67 40.67 -27.17
N PRO A 170 -2.31 41.90 -27.61
CA PRO A 170 -3.28 42.97 -27.68
C PRO A 170 -4.41 42.53 -28.63
N PRO A 171 -5.67 42.90 -28.35
CA PRO A 171 -6.77 42.61 -29.26
C PRO A 171 -6.40 43.19 -30.62
N SER A 172 -6.48 42.35 -31.65
CA SER A 172 -6.31 42.79 -33.03
C SER A 172 -7.33 43.90 -33.28
N ALA A 173 -6.85 45.13 -33.39
CA ALA A 173 -7.64 46.28 -33.80
C ALA A 173 -7.99 46.11 -35.28
N THR A 174 -8.98 45.26 -35.55
CA THR A 174 -9.64 45.20 -36.85
C THR A 174 -10.54 46.43 -36.93
N ALA A 175 -9.94 47.54 -37.32
CA ALA A 175 -10.66 48.76 -37.64
C ALA A 175 -11.58 48.48 -38.83
N VAL A 176 -12.89 48.40 -38.56
CA VAL A 176 -13.91 48.46 -39.59
C VAL A 176 -14.02 49.92 -40.01
N ALA A 177 -13.39 50.27 -41.12
CA ALA A 177 -13.53 51.59 -41.73
C ALA A 177 -14.97 51.74 -42.29
N HIS A 178 -15.52 52.95 -42.12
CA HIS A 178 -16.76 53.40 -42.74
C HIS A 178 -16.56 53.73 -44.23
#